data_AF-A0A970JGT0-F1
#
_entry.id   AF-A0A970JGT0-F1
#
_cell.length_a   1.000
_cell.length_b   1.000
_cell.length_c   1.000
_cell.angle_alpha   90.00
_cell.angle_beta   90.00
_cell.angle_gamma   90.00
#
_symmetry.space_group_name_H-M   'P 1'
#
loop_
_entity.id
_entity.type
_entity.pdbx_description
1 polymer ?
#
loop_
_entity_poly.entity_id
_entity_poly.type
_entity_poly.pdbx_seq_one_letter_code
_entity_poly.pdbx_strand_id
1 'polypeptide(L)' 'MIGSLTPPTVPPFAGEAHYLGTFPKDGELYDYYEVILEGKTTFVYLKAEQGEGKND' A
#
# COMPACT_ATOMS: atom_id res chain seq x y z
N MET A 1 -22.12 -32.51 7.05
CA MET A 1 -20.93 -31.85 7.63
C MET A 1 -20.44 -30.84 6.60
N ILE A 2 -20.79 -29.57 6.77
CA ILE A 2 -20.38 -28.48 5.86
C ILE A 2 -18.97 -28.08 6.29
N GLY A 3 -17.99 -28.31 5.41
CA GLY A 3 -16.60 -27.96 5.67
C GLY A 3 -16.46 -26.44 5.77
N SER A 4 -16.06 -25.95 6.94
CA SER A 4 -15.73 -24.55 7.15
C SER A 4 -14.50 -24.17 6.33
N LEU A 5 -14.70 -23.47 5.22
CA LEU A 5 -13.62 -22.80 4.49
C LEU A 5 -13.22 -21.57 5.30
N THR A 6 -12.14 -21.68 6.08
CA THR A 6 -11.50 -20.51 6.68
C THR A 6 -11.02 -19.60 5.54
N PRO A 7 -11.29 -18.28 5.57
CA PRO A 7 -10.74 -17.37 4.58
C PRO A 7 -9.20 -17.46 4.62
N PRO A 8 -8.50 -17.33 3.48
CA PRO A 8 -7.05 -17.33 3.49
C PRO A 8 -6.57 -16.19 4.38
N THR A 9 -5.99 -16.53 5.52
CA THR A 9 -5.36 -15.56 6.41
C THR A 9 -4.20 -14.97 5.64
N VAL A 10 -4.34 -13.74 5.17
CA VAL A 10 -3.21 -12.99 4.60
C VAL A 10 -2.13 -12.98 5.69
N PRO A 11 -0.93 -13.52 5.44
CA PRO A 11 0.11 -13.54 6.45
C PRO A 11 0.41 -12.09 6.87
N PRO A 12 0.66 -11.84 8.17
CA PRO A 12 0.99 -10.51 8.63
C PRO A 12 2.21 -10.00 7.86
N PHE A 13 2.10 -8.79 7.33
CA PHE A 13 3.22 -8.11 6.69
C PHE A 13 4.31 -7.88 7.73
N ALA A 14 5.44 -8.58 7.62
CA ALA A 14 6.56 -8.51 8.56
C ALA A 14 7.59 -7.42 8.20
N GLY A 15 7.26 -6.54 7.24
CA GLY A 15 8.12 -5.42 6.84
C GLY A 15 7.74 -4.10 7.51
N GLU A 16 8.57 -3.08 7.29
CA GLU A 16 8.29 -1.69 7.65
C GLU A 16 8.02 -0.88 6.39
N ALA A 17 7.10 0.08 6.45
CA ALA A 17 6.83 1.00 5.36
C ALA A 17 6.92 2.44 5.88
N HIS A 18 7.77 3.25 5.24
CA HIS A 18 7.99 4.65 5.56
C HIS A 18 7.49 5.52 4.41
N TYR A 19 6.58 6.43 4.73
CA TYR A 19 6.10 7.41 3.76
C TYR A 19 7.16 8.47 3.51
N LEU A 20 7.48 8.70 2.24
CA LEU A 20 8.50 9.65 1.80
C LEU A 20 7.90 10.98 1.30
N GLY A 21 6.65 10.95 0.83
CA GLY A 21 5.97 12.14 0.30
C GLY A 21 5.15 11.84 -0.96
N THR A 22 4.35 12.81 -1.37
CA THR A 22 3.61 12.78 -2.64
C THR A 22 4.39 13.57 -3.69
N PHE A 23 4.63 12.99 -4.86
CA PHE A 23 5.29 13.67 -5.98
C PHE A 23 4.52 13.47 -7.29
N PRO A 24 4.53 14.47 -8.19
CA PRO A 24 3.93 14.34 -9.51
C PRO A 24 4.80 13.46 -10.41
N LYS A 25 4.18 12.51 -11.11
CA LYS A 25 4.80 11.63 -12.09
C LYS A 25 3.81 11.38 -13.24
N ASP A 26 4.26 11.55 -14.48
CA ASP A 26 3.45 11.34 -15.69
C ASP A 26 2.11 12.12 -15.71
N GLY A 27 2.07 13.28 -15.04
CA GLY A 27 0.86 14.11 -14.94
C GLY A 27 -0.10 13.74 -13.82
N GLU A 28 0.19 12.70 -13.04
CA GLU A 28 -0.60 12.28 -11.88
C GLU A 28 0.20 12.41 -10.57
N LEU A 29 -0.48 12.49 -9.43
CA LEU A 29 0.18 12.50 -8.12
C LEU A 29 0.33 11.08 -7.59
N TYR A 30 1.52 10.76 -7.08
CA TYR A 30 1.83 9.47 -6.48
C TYR A 30 2.38 9.65 -5.07
N ASP A 31 1.94 8.81 -4.15
CA ASP A 31 2.51 8.65 -2.82
C ASP A 31 3.67 7.67 -2.87
N TYR A 32 4.81 8.08 -2.34
CA TYR A 32 6.05 7.32 -2.35
C TYR A 32 6.29 6.72 -0.98
N TYR A 33 6.60 5.43 -0.97
CA TYR A 33 6.92 4.69 0.23
C TYR A 33 8.25 3.95 0.05
N GLU A 34 9.07 4.00 1.08
CA GLU A 34 10.17 3.07 1.28
C GLU A 34 9.64 1.87 2.06
N VAL A 35 9.86 0.67 1.56
CA VAL A 35 9.39 -0.58 2.16
C VAL A 35 10.59 -1.47 2.46
N ILE A 36 10.77 -1.80 3.73
CA ILE A 36 11.84 -2.68 4.21
C ILE A 36 11.24 -4.07 4.44
N LEU A 37 11.70 -5.05 3.66
CA LEU A 37 11.28 -6.45 3.71
C LEU A 37 12.50 -7.35 3.87
N GLU A 38 12.58 -8.09 4.98
CA GLU A 38 13.70 -9.01 5.27
C GLU A 38 15.08 -8.35 5.14
N GLY A 39 15.19 -7.08 5.55
CA GLY A 39 16.41 -6.29 5.45
C GLY A 39 16.72 -5.76 4.03
N LYS A 40 15.81 -5.94 3.07
CA LYS A 40 15.89 -5.33 1.73
C LYS A 40 14.96 -4.14 1.62
N THR A 41 15.51 -3.02 1.19
CA THR A 41 14.75 -1.80 0.89
C THR A 41 14.21 -1.84 -0.54
N THR A 42 12.91 -1.62 -0.70
CA THR A 42 12.21 -1.48 -1.99
C THR A 42 11.40 -0.19 -1.98
N PHE A 43 11.40 0.55 -3.09
CA PHE A 43 10.58 1.76 -3.21
C PHE A 43 9.33 1.45 -4.01
N VAL A 44 8.16 1.81 -3.45
CA VAL A 44 6.87 1.66 -4.12
C VAL A 44 6.22 3.04 -4.28
N TYR A 45 5.53 3.23 -5.40
CA TYR A 45 4.75 4.43 -5.67
C TYR A 45 3.30 4.01 -5.89
N LEU A 46 2.40 4.58 -5.10
CA LEU A 46 0.97 4.35 -5.18
C LEU A 46 0.35 5.58 -5.79
N LYS A 47 -0.54 5.41 -6.77
CA LYS A 47 -1.30 6.55 -7.29
C LYS A 47 -2.10 7.13 -6.13
N ALA A 48 -1.86 8.40 -5.82
CA ALA A 48 -2.59 9.05 -4.74
C ALA A 48 -4.06 9.05 -5.14
N GLU A 49 -4.94 8.53 -4.29
CA GLU A 49 -6.37 8.76 -4.46
C GLU A 49 -6.59 10.25 -4.26
N GLN A 50 -6.65 10.99 -5.37
CA GLN A 50 -7.09 12.36 -5.39
C GLN A 50 -8.50 12.32 -4.85
N GLY A 51 -8.65 12.65 -3.55
CA GLY A 51 -9.86 12.41 -2.79
C GLY A 51 -11.09 12.68 -3.64
N GLU A 52 -11.81 11.61 -3.99
CA GLU A 52 -13.22 11.73 -4.28
C GLU A 52 -13.81 12.29 -2.99
N GLY A 53 -13.93 13.62 -2.94
CA GLY A 53 -14.76 14.29 -1.99
C GLY A 53 -16.14 13.69 -2.13
N LYS A 54 -16.46 12.72 -1.28
CA LYS A 54 -17.84 12.49 -0.86
C LYS A 54 -18.29 13.78 -0.19
N ASN A 55 -18.76 14.72 -1.00
CA ASN A 55 -19.72 15.71 -0.54
C ASN A 55 -20.93 14.90 -0.09
N ASP A 56 -21.18 14.96 1.22
CA ASP A 56 -22.41 14.55 1.90
C ASP A 56 -23.64 15.20 1.27
#